data_AF-A0A920DCD4-F1
#
_entry.id   AF-A0A920DCD4-F1
#
_cell.length_a   1.000
_cell.length_b   1.000
_cell.length_c   1.000
_cell.angle_alpha   90.00
_cell.angle_beta   90.00
_cell.angle_gamma   90.00
#
_symmetry.space_group_name_H-M   'P 1'
#
loop_
_entity.id
_entity.type
_entity.pdbx_description
1 polymer ?
#
loop_
_entity_poly.entity_id
_entity_poly.type
_entity_poly.pdbx_seq_one_letter_code
_entity_poly.pdbx_strand_id
1 'polypeptide(L)'
;MRWIPYLLLILFNTVMTLIGWYWLRLLYWVMEGSIPVWLILGSFLLVTGIWICGNILVIRNGRIRAIPSILIIVLTVLMVYYEPTLMPRYKEFVDEKTMSQSFILLEYFKKGE
;
A
#
# COMPACT_ATOMS: atom_id res chain seq x y z
N MET A 1 -15.17 25.13 9.45
CA MET A 1 -14.74 23.82 8.90
C MET A 1 -13.21 23.68 8.87
N ARG A 2 -12.51 23.67 10.03
CA ARG A 2 -11.03 23.54 10.06
C ARG A 2 -10.52 22.09 10.03
N TRP A 3 -11.40 21.10 10.23
CA TRP A 3 -11.04 19.69 10.36
C TRP A 3 -11.08 18.89 9.06
N ILE A 4 -11.88 19.33 8.08
CA ILE A 4 -12.03 18.67 6.77
C ILE A 4 -10.69 18.36 6.09
N PRO A 5 -9.71 19.28 6.01
CA PRO A 5 -8.46 18.97 5.32
C PRO A 5 -7.61 17.92 6.06
N TYR A 6 -7.68 17.86 7.40
CA TYR A 6 -7.03 16.79 8.17
C TYR A 6 -7.70 15.44 7.91
N LEU A 7 -9.02 15.42 7.79
CA LEU A 7 -9.78 14.20 7.53
C LEU A 7 -9.48 13.65 6.13
N LEU A 8 -9.33 14.53 5.14
CA LEU A 8 -8.86 14.16 3.80
C LEU A 8 -7.42 13.64 3.81
N LEU A 9 -6.54 14.27 4.59
CA LEU A 9 -5.15 13.81 4.73
C LEU A 9 -5.09 12.42 5.37
N ILE A 10 -5.88 12.17 6.42
CA ILE A 10 -5.97 10.86 7.06
C ILE A 10 -6.53 9.83 6.06
N LEU A 11 -7.66 10.11 5.43
CA LEU A 11 -8.28 9.19 4.48
C LEU A 11 -7.34 8.83 3.32
N PHE A 12 -6.67 9.83 2.75
CA PHE A 12 -5.68 9.63 1.70
C PHE A 12 -4.54 8.71 2.17
N ASN A 13 -3.97 8.98 3.34
CA ASN A 13 -2.90 8.17 3.89
C ASN A 13 -3.36 6.75 4.29
N THR A 14 -4.61 6.57 4.74
CA THR A 14 -5.20 5.24 4.97
C THR A 14 -5.29 4.44 3.67
N VAL A 15 -5.78 5.06 2.58
CA VAL A 15 -5.84 4.39 1.27
C VAL A 15 -4.43 4.02 0.79
N MET A 16 -3.47 4.94 0.90
CA MET A 16 -2.08 4.67 0.53
C MET A 16 -1.43 3.58 1.38
N THR A 17 -1.83 3.46 2.65
CA THR A 17 -1.39 2.35 3.53
C THR A 17 -1.89 1.00 3.00
N LEU A 18 -3.18 0.91 2.65
CA LEU A 18 -3.76 -0.31 2.09
C LEU A 18 -3.09 -0.71 0.77
N ILE A 19 -2.81 0.26 -0.10
CA ILE A 19 -2.05 0.05 -1.34
C ILE A 19 -0.63 -0.43 -1.01
N GLY A 20 0.03 0.18 -0.02
CA GLY A 20 1.35 -0.21 0.45
C GLY A 20 1.39 -1.65 0.96
N TRP A 21 0.41 -2.06 1.78
CA TRP A 21 0.29 -3.45 2.24
C TRP A 21 0.09 -4.44 1.09
N TYR A 22 -0.77 -4.11 0.12
CA TYR A 22 -0.93 -4.94 -1.06
C TYR A 22 0.37 -5.04 -1.87
N TRP A 23 1.10 -3.93 -2.01
CA TRP A 23 2.39 -3.91 -2.69
C TRP A 23 3.45 -4.77 -1.99
N LEU A 24 3.50 -4.76 -0.65
CA LEU A 24 4.36 -5.67 0.12
C LEU A 24 3.99 -7.14 -0.10
N ARG A 25 2.70 -7.45 -0.24
CA ARG A 25 2.26 -8.80 -0.62
C ARG A 25 2.69 -9.16 -2.05
N LEU A 26 2.71 -8.21 -2.99
CA LEU A 26 3.26 -8.45 -4.33
C LEU A 26 4.75 -8.81 -4.31
N LEU A 27 5.56 -8.21 -3.42
CA LEU A 27 6.98 -8.57 -3.28
C LEU A 27 7.17 -10.05 -2.94
N TYR A 28 6.29 -10.58 -2.08
CA TYR A 28 6.30 -11.98 -1.73
C TYR A 28 6.03 -12.88 -2.96
N TRP A 29 5.07 -12.52 -3.80
CA TRP A 29 4.77 -13.24 -5.04
C TRP A 29 5.88 -13.15 -6.09
N VAL A 30 6.69 -12.07 -6.07
CA VAL A 30 7.90 -12.00 -6.89
C VAL A 30 8.97 -12.95 -6.39
N MET A 31 9.15 -13.11 -5.07
CA MET A 31 10.08 -14.10 -4.52
C MET A 31 9.66 -15.54 -4.86
N GLU A 32 8.36 -15.81 -4.98
CA GLU A 32 7.84 -17.10 -5.46
C GLU A 32 7.95 -17.29 -6.98
N GLY A 33 8.41 -16.29 -7.73
CA GLY A 33 8.55 -16.34 -9.19
C GLY A 33 7.24 -16.19 -9.96
N SER A 34 6.15 -15.82 -9.30
CA SER A 34 4.81 -15.71 -9.91
C SER A 34 4.61 -14.42 -10.72
N ILE A 35 5.41 -13.37 -10.47
CA ILE A 35 5.26 -12.04 -11.08
C ILE A 35 6.64 -11.49 -11.51
N PRO A 36 6.74 -10.79 -12.65
CA PRO A 36 7.99 -10.16 -13.10
C PRO A 36 8.43 -8.98 -12.21
N VAL A 37 9.72 -8.96 -11.87
CA VAL A 37 10.36 -7.94 -11.00
C VAL A 37 10.15 -6.50 -11.50
N TRP A 38 10.12 -6.29 -12.83
CA TRP A 38 9.90 -4.97 -13.43
C TRP A 38 8.55 -4.35 -13.03
N LEU A 39 7.53 -5.18 -12.78
CA LEU A 39 6.19 -4.76 -12.40
C LEU A 39 6.15 -4.24 -10.95
N ILE A 40 6.99 -4.82 -10.07
CA ILE A 40 7.22 -4.29 -8.72
C ILE A 40 7.92 -2.94 -8.78
N LEU A 41 9.00 -2.84 -9.56
CA LEU A 41 9.78 -1.59 -9.67
C LEU A 41 8.93 -0.45 -10.23
N GLY A 42 8.16 -0.72 -11.29
CA GLY A 42 7.25 0.25 -11.89
C GLY A 42 6.13 0.67 -10.94
N SER A 43 5.50 -0.29 -10.26
CA SER A 43 4.44 0.00 -9.28
C SER A 43 4.96 0.76 -8.05
N PHE A 44 6.19 0.49 -7.59
CA PHE A 44 6.82 1.23 -6.49
C PHE A 44 6.94 2.72 -6.82
N LEU A 45 7.54 3.03 -7.98
CA LEU A 45 7.72 4.42 -8.43
C LEU A 45 6.39 5.15 -8.58
N LEU A 46 5.38 4.47 -9.14
CA LEU A 46 4.02 5.00 -9.28
C LEU A 46 3.37 5.28 -7.92
N VAL A 47 3.39 4.31 -7.01
CA VAL A 47 2.77 4.42 -5.70
C VAL A 47 3.45 5.50 -4.87
N THR A 48 4.78 5.53 -4.81
CA THR A 48 5.53 6.56 -4.09
C THR A 48 5.30 7.95 -4.69
N GLY A 49 5.30 8.06 -6.03
CA GLY A 49 5.02 9.31 -6.73
C GLY A 49 3.63 9.86 -6.41
N ILE A 50 2.60 9.02 -6.50
CA ILE A 50 1.21 9.38 -6.16
C ILE A 50 1.12 9.77 -4.68
N TRP A 51 1.77 9.02 -3.79
CA TRP A 51 1.71 9.26 -2.35
C TRP A 51 2.31 10.62 -1.97
N ILE A 52 3.49 10.95 -2.49
CA ILE A 52 4.17 12.22 -2.23
C ILE A 52 3.36 13.37 -2.82
N CYS A 53 3.00 13.28 -4.11
CA CYS A 53 2.24 14.33 -4.79
C CYS A 53 0.88 14.58 -4.12
N GLY A 54 0.16 13.51 -3.76
CA GLY A 54 -1.14 13.63 -3.10
C GLY A 54 -1.05 14.28 -1.72
N ASN A 55 -0.05 13.91 -0.90
CA ASN A 55 0.17 14.57 0.39
C ASN A 55 0.47 16.07 0.21
N ILE A 56 1.35 16.43 -0.73
CA ILE A 56 1.67 17.83 -1.02
C ILE A 56 0.43 18.61 -1.45
N LEU A 57 -0.40 18.05 -2.34
CA LEU A 57 -1.63 18.68 -2.81
C LEU A 57 -2.64 18.90 -1.68
N VAL A 58 -2.86 17.89 -0.83
CA VAL A 58 -3.80 17.98 0.30
C VAL A 58 -3.32 19.00 1.34
N ILE A 59 -2.03 19.03 1.66
CA ILE A 59 -1.45 20.00 2.62
C ILE A 59 -1.54 21.42 2.07
N ARG A 60 -1.17 21.62 0.79
CA ARG A 60 -1.17 22.92 0.13
C ARG A 60 -2.60 23.48 -0.01
N ASN A 61 -3.54 22.66 -0.51
CA ASN A 61 -4.92 23.10 -0.72
C ASN A 61 -5.67 23.26 0.60
N GLY A 62 -5.40 22.39 1.59
CA GLY A 62 -6.00 22.44 2.92
C GLY A 62 -5.37 23.47 3.87
N ARG A 63 -4.27 24.14 3.46
CA ARG A 63 -3.46 25.05 4.30
C ARG A 63 -3.17 24.45 5.68
N ILE A 64 -2.81 23.17 5.69
CA ILE A 64 -2.59 22.39 6.92
C ILE A 64 -1.24 22.77 7.53
N ARG A 65 -1.13 22.78 8.86
CA ARG A 65 0.16 22.98 9.53
C ARG A 65 1.10 21.80 9.23
N ALA A 66 2.35 22.09 8.90
CA ALA A 66 3.33 21.07 8.51
C ALA A 66 3.56 20.00 9.61
N ILE A 67 3.66 20.41 10.88
CA ILE A 67 3.96 19.51 12.00
C ILE A 67 2.97 18.34 12.12
N PRO A 68 1.65 18.58 12.29
CA PRO A 68 0.69 17.47 12.38
C PRO A 68 0.60 16.66 11.08
N SER A 69 0.84 17.27 9.91
CA SER A 69 0.89 16.53 8.65
C SER A 69 2.08 15.57 8.58
N ILE A 70 3.26 16.02 9.00
CA ILE A 70 4.46 15.16 9.08
C ILE A 70 4.21 14.02 10.07
N LEU A 71 3.60 14.30 11.22
CA LEU A 71 3.26 13.25 12.19
C LEU A 71 2.33 12.19 11.59
N ILE A 72 1.28 12.60 10.87
CA ILE A 72 0.37 11.67 10.19
C ILE A 72 1.13 10.84 9.15
N ILE A 73 1.96 11.47 8.32
CA ILE A 73 2.73 10.77 7.28
C ILE A 73 3.69 9.75 7.92
N VAL A 74 4.44 10.14 8.95
CA VAL A 74 5.38 9.24 9.65
C VAL A 74 4.64 8.06 10.29
N LEU A 75 3.50 8.31 10.94
CA LEU A 75 2.68 7.26 11.54
C LEU A 75 2.17 6.28 10.47
N THR A 76 1.78 6.81 9.31
CA THR A 76 1.29 6.03 8.17
C THR A 76 2.40 5.14 7.62
N VAL A 77 3.59 5.70 7.41
CA VAL A 77 4.78 4.96 6.97
C VAL A 77 5.13 3.84 7.96
N LEU A 78 5.12 4.14 9.27
CA LEU A 78 5.35 3.13 10.31
C LEU A 78 4.30 2.00 10.26
N MET A 79 3.02 2.31 10.01
CA MET A 79 1.98 1.29 9.86
C MET A 79 2.17 0.41 8.62
N VAL A 80 2.64 0.97 7.51
CA VAL A 80 3.00 0.18 6.32
C VAL A 80 4.13 -0.79 6.64
N TYR A 81 5.18 -0.35 7.35
CA TYR A 81 6.31 -1.19 7.72
C TYR A 81 6.02 -2.19 8.85
N TYR A 82 4.98 -1.98 9.66
CA TYR A 82 4.62 -2.91 10.73
C TYR A 82 4.06 -4.25 10.22
N GLU A 83 3.36 -4.24 9.08
CA GLU A 83 2.75 -5.44 8.47
C GLU A 83 3.75 -6.55 8.09
N PRO A 84 4.89 -6.28 7.43
CA PRO A 84 5.87 -7.33 7.08
C PRO A 84 6.51 -7.98 8.31
N THR A 85 6.47 -7.32 9.47
CA THR A 85 6.85 -7.92 10.77
C THR A 85 5.83 -8.93 11.29
N LEU A 86 4.55 -8.79 10.92
CA LEU A 86 3.46 -9.69 11.29
C LEU A 86 3.18 -10.77 10.23
N MET A 87 3.58 -10.53 8.98
CA MET A 87 3.41 -11.44 7.85
C MET A 87 3.97 -12.88 8.09
N PRO A 88 5.09 -13.09 8.81
CA PRO A 88 5.54 -14.43 9.19
C PRO A 88 4.53 -15.17 10.05
N ARG A 89 3.83 -14.45 10.95
CA ARG A 89 2.76 -15.03 11.79
C ARG A 89 1.49 -15.30 11.00
N TYR A 90 1.15 -14.48 10.01
CA TYR A 90 -0.02 -14.73 9.16
C TYR A 90 0.11 -15.99 8.32
N LYS A 91 1.31 -16.35 7.86
CA LYS A 91 1.56 -17.60 7.14
C LYS A 91 1.24 -18.86 7.96
N GLU A 92 1.35 -18.78 9.28
CA GLU A 92 1.03 -19.90 10.18
C GLU A 92 -0.48 -20.06 10.40
N PHE A 93 -1.28 -19.02 10.13
CA PHE A 93 -2.72 -18.98 10.42
C PHE A 93 -3.63 -18.88 9.17
N VAL A 94 -3.13 -18.39 8.05
CA VAL A 94 -3.89 -18.25 6.80
C VAL A 94 -3.73 -19.54 6.00
N ASP A 95 -4.76 -20.37 6.05
CA ASP A 95 -4.92 -21.60 5.29
C ASP A 95 -4.59 -21.36 3.81
N GLU A 96 -3.75 -22.22 3.23
CA GLU A 96 -3.22 -22.15 1.85
C GLU A 96 -4.34 -21.96 0.80
N LYS A 97 -5.55 -22.44 1.13
CA LYS A 97 -6.80 -22.27 0.38
C LYS A 97 -7.28 -20.82 0.22
N THR A 98 -7.08 -19.95 1.19
CA THR A 98 -7.54 -18.55 1.08
C THR A 98 -6.57 -17.74 0.22
N MET A 99 -5.29 -18.11 0.24
CA MET A 99 -4.32 -17.60 -0.73
C MET A 99 -4.73 -18.02 -2.15
N SER A 100 -4.99 -19.31 -2.39
CA SER A 100 -5.34 -19.88 -3.72
C SER A 100 -6.53 -19.20 -4.41
N GLN A 101 -7.53 -18.70 -3.66
CA GLN A 101 -8.67 -17.99 -4.26
C GLN A 101 -8.30 -16.64 -4.90
N SER A 102 -7.26 -15.96 -4.39
CA SER A 102 -6.71 -14.76 -5.06
C SER A 102 -5.92 -15.13 -6.33
N PHE A 103 -5.44 -16.38 -6.42
CA PHE A 103 -4.70 -16.91 -7.57
C PHE A 103 -5.59 -17.37 -8.73
N ILE A 104 -6.86 -17.75 -8.49
CA ILE A 104 -7.79 -18.17 -9.57
C ILE A 104 -7.95 -17.05 -10.62
N LEU A 105 -7.94 -15.78 -10.21
CA LEU A 105 -8.06 -14.65 -11.12
C LEU A 105 -6.80 -14.48 -12.00
N LEU A 106 -5.61 -14.68 -11.43
CA LEU A 106 -4.33 -14.59 -12.14
C LEU A 106 -4.11 -15.79 -13.07
N GLU A 107 -4.53 -16.99 -12.66
CA GLU A 107 -4.49 -18.19 -13.50
C GLU A 107 -5.46 -18.10 -14.68
N TYR A 108 -6.61 -17.43 -14.51
CA TYR A 108 -7.55 -17.12 -15.59
C TYR A 108 -6.92 -16.24 -16.68
N PHE A 109 -6.12 -15.23 -16.30
CA PHE A 109 -5.39 -14.41 -17.28
C PHE A 109 -4.22 -15.14 -17.95
N LYS A 110 -3.66 -16.17 -17.32
CA LYS A 110 -2.56 -16.98 -17.88
C LYS A 110 -3.04 -18.01 -18.92
N LYS A 111 -4.31 -18.43 -18.88
CA LYS A 111 -4.92 -19.36 -19.87
C LYS A 111 -5.55 -18.65 -21.08
N GLY A 112 -5.47 -17.32 -21.13
CA GLY A 112 -6.00 -16.48 -22.21
C GLY A 112 -5.00 -16.08 -23.29
N GLU A 113 -3.74 -16.56 -23.21
CA GLU A 113 -2.77 -16.62 -24.33
C GLU A 113 -2.72 -18.06 -24.87
#